data_AF-Q75EW7-F1
#
_entry.id   AF-Q75EW7-F1
#
_cell.length_a   1.000
_cell.length_b   1.000
_cell.length_c   1.000
_cell.angle_alpha   90.00
_cell.angle_beta   90.00
_cell.angle_gamma   90.00
#
_symmetry.space_group_name_H-M   'P 1'
#
loop_
_entity.id
_entity.type
_entity.pdbx_description
1 polymer ?
#
loop_
_entity_poly.entity_id
_entity_poly.type
_entity_poly.pdbx_seq_one_letter_code
_entity_poly.pdbx_strand_id
1 'polypeptide(L)'
;MQQEHNLEAINNFAIWQNDDLVSNCLHCHLKFTFLLRKHHCRCCGGIFCASCTQHFEHYDLSKVKVLQRCEGTVETAPYRTCDSCYENLLQRGLLAGAQDGPAGQVAGSSLREGVGDVEEPARKLVKDDTVRETVAEHGSEHSSTAVSVRARPEEYDHCPLCNADLSGDPEDTAAEHVQNCIARATSVQQHLVCESPGPMSYQNRILVSIVPGYTEGGGRLPECPICFEDMEPGQKVGRLECLCVFHNECIQMWLERKSRKTRSGGWPARSPKNFCPLHDAIV
;
A
#
# COMPACT_ATOMS: atom_id res chain seq x y z
N MET A 1 36.91 32.69 15.29
CA MET A 1 35.94 32.34 14.22
C MET A 1 36.15 30.85 13.98
N GLN A 2 35.29 29.90 14.30
CA GLN A 2 33.83 29.85 14.48
C GLN A 2 33.49 29.31 15.89
N GLN A 3 32.41 29.82 16.50
CA GLN A 3 31.73 29.11 17.58
C GLN A 3 30.90 27.99 16.94
N GLU A 4 31.27 26.74 17.18
CA GLU A 4 30.41 25.60 16.92
C GLU A 4 29.21 25.70 17.86
N HIS A 5 28.09 26.22 17.36
CA HIS A 5 26.81 26.10 18.03
C HIS A 5 26.42 24.60 18.01
N ASN A 6 26.84 23.88 19.04
CA ASN A 6 26.33 22.55 19.35
C ASN A 6 24.87 22.71 19.80
N LEU A 7 23.97 22.85 18.84
CA LEU A 7 22.53 22.72 19.09
C LEU A 7 22.29 21.22 19.29
N GLU A 8 22.21 20.81 20.56
CA GLU A 8 21.83 19.45 20.92
C GLU A 8 20.46 19.13 20.29
N ALA A 9 20.44 18.22 19.30
CA ALA A 9 19.19 17.80 18.69
C ALA A 9 18.27 17.20 19.76
N ILE A 10 16.96 17.40 19.63
CA ILE A 10 15.99 16.99 20.64
C ILE A 10 15.96 15.47 20.88
N ASN A 11 16.48 14.69 19.93
CA ASN A 11 16.56 13.24 19.96
C ASN A 11 18.01 12.74 20.09
N ASN A 12 18.90 13.52 20.73
CA ASN A 12 20.30 13.14 20.93
C ASN A 12 20.50 11.81 21.66
N PHE A 13 19.58 11.42 22.54
CA PHE A 13 19.63 10.14 23.27
C PHE A 13 19.08 8.95 22.48
N ALA A 14 18.52 9.19 21.30
CA ALA A 14 17.87 8.15 20.52
C ALA A 14 18.90 7.27 19.79
N ILE A 15 18.70 5.96 19.83
CA ILE A 15 19.62 4.95 19.31
C ILE A 15 18.83 3.99 18.42
N TRP A 16 19.44 3.59 17.29
CA TRP A 16 18.88 2.57 16.41
C TRP A 16 18.81 1.22 17.14
N GLN A 17 17.61 0.69 17.34
CA GLN A 17 17.43 -0.60 18.00
C GLN A 17 17.79 -1.76 17.06
N ASN A 18 18.43 -2.80 17.62
CA ASN A 18 18.73 -4.03 16.90
C ASN A 18 17.45 -4.88 16.75
N ASP A 19 17.16 -5.27 15.51
CA ASP A 19 16.05 -6.13 15.10
C ASP A 19 15.95 -7.42 15.94
N ASP A 20 17.07 -8.05 16.26
CA ASP A 20 17.11 -9.35 16.95
C ASP A 20 16.61 -9.28 18.40
N LEU A 21 16.64 -8.08 18.99
CA LEU A 21 16.25 -7.87 20.39
C LEU A 21 14.76 -7.51 20.54
N VAL A 22 14.03 -7.36 19.44
CA VAL A 22 12.64 -6.90 19.47
C VAL A 22 11.72 -7.93 18.80
N SER A 23 10.84 -8.54 19.60
CA SER A 23 9.85 -9.53 19.15
C SER A 23 8.45 -8.95 18.89
N ASN A 24 8.17 -7.75 19.39
CA ASN A 24 6.84 -7.14 19.33
C ASN A 24 6.92 -5.66 18.92
N CYS A 25 5.90 -5.16 18.24
CA CYS A 25 5.79 -3.74 17.93
C CYS A 25 5.84 -2.90 19.21
N LEU A 26 6.68 -1.86 19.24
CA LEU A 26 6.85 -1.03 20.44
C LEU A 26 5.62 -0.18 20.79
N HIS A 27 4.68 0.02 19.85
CA HIS A 27 3.45 0.77 20.09
C HIS A 27 2.23 -0.13 20.36
N CYS A 28 1.92 -1.06 19.44
CA CYS A 28 0.71 -1.88 19.54
C CYS A 28 0.95 -3.28 20.14
N HIS A 29 2.20 -3.63 20.44
CA HIS A 29 2.62 -4.92 21.01
C HIS A 29 2.30 -6.17 20.18
N LEU A 30 1.84 -5.99 18.94
CA LEU A 30 1.65 -7.10 18.02
C LEU A 30 2.98 -7.83 17.79
N LYS A 31 2.98 -9.16 17.94
CA LYS A 31 4.18 -10.00 17.78
C LYS A 31 4.59 -9.99 16.30
N PHE A 32 5.84 -9.68 16.02
CA PHE A 32 6.40 -9.79 14.68
C PHE A 32 6.43 -11.25 14.24
N THR A 33 6.12 -11.46 12.96
CA THR A 33 6.12 -12.76 12.30
C THR A 33 6.77 -12.59 10.92
N PHE A 34 6.91 -13.67 10.17
CA PHE A 34 7.36 -13.58 8.78
C PHE A 34 6.49 -12.65 7.90
N LEU A 35 5.18 -12.58 8.15
CA LEU A 35 4.24 -11.71 7.43
C LEU A 35 4.16 -10.30 8.01
N LEU A 36 4.32 -10.16 9.34
CA LEU A 36 4.37 -8.87 10.01
C LEU A 36 5.82 -8.39 10.15
N ARG A 37 6.28 -7.57 9.20
CA ARG A 37 7.65 -7.08 9.15
C ARG A 37 7.94 -5.95 10.17
N LYS A 38 9.20 -5.88 10.57
CA LYS A 38 9.77 -4.84 11.45
C LYS A 38 10.08 -3.57 10.67
N HIS A 39 9.82 -2.40 11.26
CA HIS A 39 10.14 -1.10 10.68
C HIS A 39 10.68 -0.13 11.74
N HIS A 40 11.81 0.51 11.45
CA HIS A 40 12.40 1.52 12.35
C HIS A 40 11.86 2.91 12.09
N CYS A 41 11.59 3.63 13.19
CA CYS A 41 11.38 5.07 13.17
C CYS A 41 12.71 5.80 13.03
N ARG A 42 12.82 6.73 12.07
CA ARG A 42 14.03 7.53 11.84
C ARG A 42 14.24 8.64 12.86
N CYS A 43 13.24 8.94 13.69
CA CYS A 43 13.37 9.90 14.79
C CYS A 43 13.86 9.25 16.09
N CYS A 44 13.26 8.12 16.52
CA CYS A 44 13.57 7.50 17.81
C CYS A 44 14.36 6.19 17.72
N GLY A 45 14.46 5.57 16.54
CA GLY A 45 15.21 4.33 16.32
C GLY A 45 14.50 3.07 16.81
N GLY A 46 13.31 3.20 17.41
CA GLY A 46 12.48 2.08 17.84
C GLY A 46 11.88 1.30 16.67
N ILE A 47 11.48 0.06 16.96
CA ILE A 47 10.93 -0.89 15.98
C ILE A 47 9.41 -1.04 16.13
N PHE A 48 8.71 -0.95 15.00
CA PHE A 48 7.24 -0.92 14.91
C PHE A 48 6.73 -1.75 13.72
N CYS A 49 5.44 -2.05 13.71
CA CYS A 49 4.75 -2.55 12.52
C CYS A 49 4.44 -1.43 11.52
N ALA A 50 4.00 -1.80 10.32
CA ALA A 50 3.67 -0.85 9.26
C ALA A 50 2.54 0.11 9.69
N SER A 51 1.53 -0.40 10.39
CA SER A 51 0.37 0.38 10.84
C SER A 51 0.68 1.40 11.93
N CYS A 52 1.80 1.26 12.66
CA CYS A 52 2.25 2.23 13.68
C CYS A 52 3.36 3.17 13.16
N THR A 53 3.68 3.09 11.87
CA THR A 53 4.68 3.94 11.19
C THR A 53 4.17 4.38 9.83
N GLN A 54 2.94 4.86 9.78
CA GLN A 54 2.29 5.30 8.52
C GLN A 54 2.81 6.66 8.05
N HIS A 55 3.44 7.43 8.94
CA HIS A 55 3.92 8.78 8.67
C HIS A 55 5.32 8.76 8.01
N PHE A 56 5.47 9.55 6.95
CA PHE A 56 6.73 9.80 6.27
C PHE A 56 6.93 11.30 6.17
N GLU A 57 7.87 11.82 6.95
CA GLU A 57 7.95 13.26 7.20
C GLU A 57 9.31 13.86 6.89
N HIS A 58 9.32 15.14 6.58
CA HIS A 58 10.54 15.93 6.50
C HIS A 58 10.81 16.53 7.88
N TYR A 59 11.98 16.26 8.46
CA TYR A 59 12.35 16.83 9.76
C TYR A 59 13.04 18.18 9.58
N ASP A 60 12.87 19.08 10.55
CA ASP A 60 13.77 20.21 10.73
C ASP A 60 15.13 19.70 11.20
N LEU A 61 16.04 19.49 10.23
CA LEU A 61 17.37 18.94 10.46
C LEU A 61 18.27 19.83 11.34
N SER A 62 17.87 21.07 11.61
CA SER A 62 18.58 21.93 12.57
C SER A 62 18.35 21.52 14.02
N LYS A 63 17.28 20.78 14.30
CA LYS A 63 16.85 20.40 15.67
C LYS A 63 16.59 18.91 15.84
N VAL A 64 16.45 18.16 14.76
CA VAL A 64 16.12 16.73 14.77
C VAL A 64 17.16 15.97 13.96
N LYS A 65 17.84 15.03 14.61
CA LYS A 65 18.77 14.12 13.94
C LYS A 65 17.98 13.00 13.25
N VAL A 66 18.35 12.66 12.02
CA VAL A 66 17.85 11.45 11.35
C VAL A 66 18.71 10.27 11.81
N LEU A 67 18.09 9.27 12.45
CA LEU A 67 18.77 8.04 12.83
C LEU A 67 18.95 7.13 11.62
N GLN A 68 20.15 6.57 11.53
CA GLN A 68 20.58 5.69 10.45
C GLN A 68 20.81 4.29 11.00
N ARG A 69 20.57 3.27 10.16
CA ARG A 69 20.85 1.87 10.52
C ARG A 69 22.34 1.63 10.72
N CYS A 70 23.17 2.15 9.82
CA CYS A 70 24.62 1.99 9.85
C CYS A 70 25.27 3.35 9.59
N GLU A 71 26.47 3.53 10.13
CA GLU A 71 27.26 4.73 9.86
C GLU A 71 27.60 4.82 8.36
N GLY A 72 27.33 5.98 7.76
CA GLY A 72 27.57 6.23 6.34
C GLY A 72 26.42 5.85 5.40
N THR A 73 25.32 5.30 5.90
CA THR A 73 24.12 5.11 5.06
C THR A 73 23.36 6.42 4.89
N VAL A 74 23.02 6.77 3.65
CA VAL A 74 22.22 7.98 3.37
C VAL A 74 20.74 7.61 3.48
N GLU A 75 20.07 8.15 4.51
CA GLU A 75 18.61 8.11 4.59
C GLU A 75 18.05 9.30 3.80
N THR A 76 17.08 9.02 2.92
CA THR A 76 16.46 10.04 2.07
C THR A 76 15.10 10.41 2.64
N ALA A 77 14.81 11.72 2.70
CA ALA A 77 13.48 12.21 3.04
C ALA A 77 12.46 11.81 1.95
N PRO A 78 11.16 11.65 2.30
CA PRO A 78 10.61 11.75 3.65
C PRO A 78 10.93 10.54 4.55
N TYR A 79 11.12 10.78 5.84
CA TYR A 79 11.60 9.79 6.79
C TYR A 79 10.45 9.07 7.49
N ARG A 80 10.49 7.73 7.51
CA ARG A 80 9.52 6.91 8.23
C ARG A 80 9.53 7.25 9.72
N THR A 81 8.36 7.60 10.26
CA THR A 81 8.18 8.11 11.61
C THR A 81 7.06 7.33 12.31
N CYS A 82 7.28 6.93 13.56
CA CYS A 82 6.20 6.31 14.35
C CYS A 82 5.19 7.35 14.80
N ASP A 83 3.96 6.91 15.09
CA ASP A 83 2.84 7.78 15.44
C ASP A 83 3.20 8.73 16.60
N SER A 84 3.87 8.22 17.64
CA SER A 84 4.30 9.04 18.78
C SER A 84 5.32 10.12 18.39
N CYS A 85 6.31 9.80 17.54
CA CYS A 85 7.26 10.79 17.08
C CYS A 85 6.61 11.81 16.15
N TYR A 86 5.70 11.37 15.28
CA TYR A 86 4.93 12.25 14.40
C TYR A 86 4.18 13.32 15.20
N GLU A 87 3.36 12.91 16.16
CA GLU A 87 2.57 13.83 16.99
C GLU A 87 3.45 14.80 17.78
N ASN A 88 4.55 14.30 18.37
CA ASN A 88 5.47 15.15 19.13
C ASN A 88 6.21 16.16 18.25
N LEU A 89 6.65 15.77 17.06
CA LEU A 89 7.33 16.67 16.13
C LEU A 89 6.35 17.70 15.56
N LEU A 90 5.13 17.29 15.24
CA LEU A 90 4.05 18.17 14.79
C LEU A 90 3.72 19.23 15.85
N GLN A 91 3.47 18.80 17.08
CA GLN A 91 3.14 19.71 18.19
C GLN A 91 4.26 20.72 18.49
N ARG A 92 5.51 20.34 18.24
CA ARG A 92 6.69 21.20 18.45
C ARG A 92 7.07 22.02 17.21
N GLY A 93 6.36 21.88 16.09
CA GLY A 93 6.66 22.58 14.84
C GLY A 93 8.03 22.20 14.26
N LEU A 94 8.43 20.93 14.39
CA LEU A 94 9.73 20.41 13.95
C LEU A 94 9.66 19.58 12.66
N LEU A 95 8.52 19.61 11.98
CA LEU A 95 8.35 19.05 10.65
C LEU A 95 8.57 20.16 9.61
N ALA A 96 9.51 19.94 8.69
CA ALA A 96 9.85 20.88 7.64
C ALA A 96 8.78 20.80 6.53
N GLY A 97 7.78 21.69 6.57
CA GLY A 97 6.76 21.73 5.50
C GLY A 97 5.37 22.26 5.86
N ALA A 98 5.25 23.15 6.86
CA ALA A 98 3.95 23.76 7.20
C ALA A 98 3.88 25.29 6.97
N GLN A 99 4.79 25.88 6.16
CA GLN A 99 4.68 27.29 5.75
C GLN A 99 5.03 27.46 4.27
N ASP A 100 4.18 28.26 3.59
CA ASP A 100 4.23 28.80 2.23
C ASP A 100 3.44 28.09 1.11
N GLY A 101 2.11 28.20 1.20
CA GLY A 101 1.19 28.32 0.06
C GLY A 101 0.16 29.43 0.36
N PRO A 102 -0.24 30.27 -0.61
CA PRO A 102 -0.96 31.51 -0.32
C PRO A 102 -2.38 31.21 0.19
N ALA A 103 -2.78 31.93 1.23
CA ALA A 103 -4.16 32.04 1.65
C ALA A 103 -5.00 32.52 0.46
N GLY A 104 -5.68 31.57 -0.19
CA GLY A 104 -6.70 31.85 -1.19
C GLY A 104 -7.83 32.63 -0.54
N GLN A 105 -7.77 33.95 -0.68
CA GLN A 105 -8.88 34.86 -0.49
C GLN A 105 -10.05 34.40 -1.37
N VAL A 106 -11.07 33.80 -0.76
CA VAL A 106 -12.40 33.81 -1.35
C VAL A 106 -12.98 35.20 -1.12
N ALA A 107 -12.80 36.05 -2.12
CA ALA A 107 -13.51 37.32 -2.25
C ALA A 107 -15.02 37.04 -2.33
N GLY A 108 -15.77 37.67 -1.43
CA GLY A 108 -17.22 37.74 -1.52
C GLY A 108 -17.70 38.75 -2.57
N SER A 109 -18.87 38.47 -3.13
CA SER A 109 -19.82 39.45 -3.69
C SER A 109 -21.21 38.79 -3.64
N SER A 110 -22.01 39.04 -2.61
CA SER A 110 -23.02 40.13 -2.45
C SER A 110 -24.35 39.83 -3.15
N LEU A 111 -25.42 39.63 -2.37
CA LEU A 111 -26.60 40.52 -2.30
C LEU A 111 -27.75 39.97 -1.41
N ARG A 112 -28.06 40.74 -0.34
CA ARG A 112 -29.37 41.10 0.30
C ARG A 112 -30.33 39.98 0.78
N GLU A 113 -31.10 40.05 1.88
CA GLU A 113 -31.64 41.13 2.75
C GLU A 113 -32.35 40.49 3.98
N GLY A 114 -32.55 41.23 5.10
CA GLY A 114 -33.60 40.98 6.12
C GLY A 114 -33.15 40.40 7.49
N VAL A 115 -32.70 41.18 8.49
CA VAL A 115 -33.43 41.90 9.59
C VAL A 115 -33.96 41.01 10.75
N GLY A 116 -33.58 41.38 11.98
CA GLY A 116 -34.26 41.06 13.26
C GLY A 116 -33.40 40.24 14.23
N ASP A 117 -32.66 40.85 15.17
CA ASP A 117 -33.05 41.13 16.58
C ASP A 117 -33.24 39.83 17.40
N VAL A 118 -32.77 39.60 18.63
CA VAL A 118 -32.12 40.39 19.69
C VAL A 118 -31.77 39.38 20.82
N GLU A 119 -30.71 39.67 21.58
CA GLU A 119 -30.42 39.24 22.98
C GLU A 119 -29.99 37.78 23.35
N GLU A 120 -28.70 37.68 23.68
CA GLU A 120 -28.15 36.99 24.87
C GLU A 120 -28.88 37.43 26.16
N PRO A 121 -29.01 36.60 27.22
CA PRO A 121 -27.84 36.42 28.09
C PRO A 121 -27.72 35.10 28.88
N ALA A 122 -26.47 34.68 29.03
CA ALA A 122 -25.78 34.44 30.30
C ALA A 122 -26.33 33.42 31.35
N ARG A 123 -25.45 32.44 31.61
CA ARG A 123 -25.05 31.88 32.93
C ARG A 123 -26.07 30.96 33.65
N LYS A 124 -25.63 29.73 33.98
CA LYS A 124 -25.05 29.37 35.30
C LYS A 124 -24.70 27.87 35.41
N LEU A 125 -23.52 27.63 35.98
CA LEU A 125 -23.09 26.43 36.70
C LEU A 125 -24.10 25.97 37.76
N VAL A 126 -24.31 24.65 37.91
CA VAL A 126 -24.23 23.80 39.14
C VAL A 126 -24.13 22.33 38.63
N LYS A 127 -23.07 21.54 38.87
CA LYS A 127 -22.85 20.58 40.01
C LYS A 127 -24.11 19.75 40.34
N ASP A 128 -24.09 18.46 40.64
CA ASP A 128 -23.14 17.36 40.75
C ASP A 128 -24.04 16.11 40.94
N ASP A 129 -23.45 14.95 41.15
CA ASP A 129 -24.00 13.71 41.71
C ASP A 129 -24.75 12.75 40.77
N THR A 130 -24.12 11.64 40.35
CA THR A 130 -23.84 10.37 41.07
C THR A 130 -24.98 9.35 40.87
N VAL A 131 -24.59 8.12 40.50
CA VAL A 131 -25.23 6.81 40.81
C VAL A 131 -25.93 6.04 39.66
N ARG A 132 -25.21 4.98 39.24
CA ARG A 132 -25.60 3.57 38.94
C ARG A 132 -26.33 3.17 37.66
N GLU A 133 -25.62 2.28 36.95
CA GLU A 133 -26.00 1.02 36.30
C GLU A 133 -27.48 0.62 36.26
N THR A 134 -27.95 0.31 35.04
CA THR A 134 -28.72 -0.91 34.74
C THR A 134 -28.46 -1.35 33.30
N VAL A 135 -28.14 -2.64 33.14
CA VAL A 135 -27.99 -3.37 31.88
C VAL A 135 -29.37 -3.61 31.24
N ALA A 136 -29.50 -3.37 29.94
CA ALA A 136 -30.41 -4.08 29.05
C ALA A 136 -29.95 -3.93 27.59
N GLU A 137 -29.58 -5.05 26.99
CA GLU A 137 -29.37 -5.19 25.54
C GLU A 137 -30.66 -4.87 24.77
N HIS A 138 -30.55 -4.36 23.55
CA HIS A 138 -31.18 -4.84 22.31
C HIS A 138 -30.98 -3.81 21.17
N GLY A 139 -30.39 -4.26 20.06
CA GLY A 139 -30.85 -3.88 18.73
C GLY A 139 -30.23 -2.65 18.04
N SER A 140 -29.40 -2.96 17.04
CA SER A 140 -29.37 -2.35 15.71
C SER A 140 -28.76 -0.95 15.49
N GLU A 141 -27.65 -1.01 14.74
CA GLU A 141 -27.34 -0.16 13.58
C GLU A 141 -26.61 1.17 13.78
N HIS A 142 -25.28 1.00 13.86
CA HIS A 142 -24.28 1.68 13.03
C HIS A 142 -24.40 3.21 12.93
N SER A 143 -24.14 3.84 14.07
CA SER A 143 -23.62 5.21 14.10
C SER A 143 -22.17 5.20 13.60
N SER A 144 -21.93 6.06 12.62
CA SER A 144 -20.64 6.40 12.03
C SER A 144 -19.66 6.88 13.10
N THR A 145 -18.89 5.96 13.65
CA THR A 145 -17.63 6.29 14.34
C THR A 145 -16.50 6.01 13.38
N ALA A 146 -15.70 7.05 13.09
CA ALA A 146 -14.38 6.90 12.50
C ALA A 146 -13.55 5.98 13.41
N VAL A 147 -13.55 4.68 13.09
CA VAL A 147 -12.68 3.71 13.73
C VAL A 147 -11.29 4.05 13.24
N SER A 148 -10.43 4.49 14.17
CA SER A 148 -8.99 4.43 13.96
C SER A 148 -8.67 2.99 13.56
N VAL A 149 -8.38 2.76 12.28
CA VAL A 149 -8.07 1.44 11.71
C VAL A 149 -6.72 1.02 12.26
N ARG A 150 -6.70 0.59 13.52
CA ARG A 150 -5.57 -0.16 14.07
C ARG A 150 -5.67 -1.55 13.44
N ALA A 151 -4.62 -1.93 12.73
CA ALA A 151 -4.45 -3.26 12.15
C ALA A 151 -4.93 -4.34 13.13
N ARG A 152 -5.92 -5.14 12.73
CA ARG A 152 -6.36 -6.28 13.52
C ARG A 152 -5.33 -7.39 13.32
N PRO A 153 -4.93 -8.15 14.37
CA PRO A 153 -3.99 -9.26 14.24
C PRO A 153 -4.32 -10.19 13.07
N GLU A 154 -5.63 -10.41 12.86
CA GLU A 154 -6.28 -11.25 11.84
C GLU A 154 -5.82 -10.97 10.39
N GLU A 155 -5.36 -9.75 10.07
CA GLU A 155 -4.95 -9.41 8.69
C GLU A 155 -3.62 -10.04 8.27
N TYR A 156 -2.76 -10.39 9.24
CA TYR A 156 -1.45 -11.01 9.00
C TYR A 156 -1.46 -12.53 9.10
N ASP A 157 -2.64 -13.11 9.35
CA ASP A 157 -2.82 -14.55 9.48
C ASP A 157 -3.19 -15.22 8.16
N HIS A 158 -3.09 -14.51 7.03
CA HIS A 158 -3.46 -15.05 5.71
C HIS A 158 -2.31 -14.96 4.72
N CYS A 159 -2.14 -16.02 3.91
CA CYS A 159 -1.16 -16.03 2.83
C CYS A 159 -1.55 -14.99 1.75
N PRO A 160 -0.69 -14.02 1.42
CA PRO A 160 -1.04 -12.95 0.47
C PRO A 160 -1.10 -13.42 -0.99
N LEU A 161 -0.70 -14.67 -1.28
CA LEU A 161 -0.68 -15.22 -2.63
C LEU A 161 -1.88 -16.13 -2.93
N CYS A 162 -2.23 -17.01 -1.98
CA CYS A 162 -3.31 -17.97 -2.16
C CYS A 162 -4.51 -17.75 -1.22
N ASN A 163 -4.41 -16.81 -0.28
CA ASN A 163 -5.41 -16.51 0.73
C ASN A 163 -5.74 -17.68 1.68
N ALA A 164 -4.80 -18.61 1.87
CA ALA A 164 -4.92 -19.64 2.91
C ALA A 164 -4.78 -19.01 4.30
N ASP A 165 -5.61 -19.47 5.25
CA ASP A 165 -5.51 -19.13 6.67
C ASP A 165 -4.32 -19.85 7.30
N LEU A 166 -3.49 -19.09 8.01
CA LEU A 166 -2.24 -19.49 8.67
C LEU A 166 -2.30 -19.25 10.20
N SER A 167 -3.46 -18.82 10.74
CA SER A 167 -3.63 -18.46 12.15
C SER A 167 -3.32 -19.60 13.14
N GLY A 168 -3.39 -20.86 12.70
CA GLY A 168 -3.12 -22.04 13.50
C GLY A 168 -1.76 -22.71 13.27
N ASP A 169 -0.98 -22.24 12.30
CA ASP A 169 0.29 -22.88 11.91
C ASP A 169 1.47 -22.33 12.73
N PRO A 170 2.47 -23.17 13.08
CA PRO A 170 3.75 -22.69 13.59
C PRO A 170 4.39 -21.70 12.61
N GLU A 171 5.13 -20.71 13.14
CA GLU A 171 5.75 -19.65 12.34
C GLU A 171 6.64 -20.18 11.21
N ASP A 172 7.40 -21.26 11.47
CA ASP A 172 8.24 -21.91 10.47
C ASP A 172 7.43 -22.53 9.31
N THR A 173 6.29 -23.16 9.63
CA THR A 173 5.39 -23.78 8.64
C THR A 173 4.65 -22.74 7.82
N ALA A 174 4.15 -21.68 8.46
CA ALA A 174 3.51 -20.56 7.78
C ALA A 174 4.51 -19.85 6.84
N ALA A 175 5.75 -19.65 7.28
CA ALA A 175 6.82 -19.09 6.44
C ALA A 175 7.16 -20.01 5.26
N GLU A 176 7.29 -21.32 5.47
CA GLU A 176 7.52 -22.31 4.42
C GLU A 176 6.38 -22.31 3.39
N HIS A 177 5.12 -22.26 3.84
CA HIS A 177 3.96 -22.14 2.94
C HIS A 177 4.09 -20.90 2.04
N VAL A 178 4.37 -19.73 2.62
CA VAL A 178 4.47 -18.48 1.85
C VAL A 178 5.64 -18.54 0.87
N GLN A 179 6.80 -19.07 1.29
CA GLN A 179 7.94 -19.27 0.41
C GLN A 179 7.61 -20.22 -0.75
N ASN A 180 6.91 -21.32 -0.49
CA ASN A 180 6.45 -22.25 -1.53
C ASN A 180 5.45 -21.58 -2.48
N CYS A 181 4.53 -20.76 -1.98
CA CYS A 181 3.62 -19.99 -2.81
C CYS A 181 4.37 -18.99 -3.70
N ILE A 182 5.38 -18.30 -3.18
CA ILE A 182 6.25 -17.40 -3.97
C ILE A 182 6.98 -18.21 -5.04
N ALA A 183 7.64 -19.31 -4.68
CA ALA A 183 8.38 -20.16 -5.61
C ALA A 183 7.48 -20.69 -6.74
N ARG A 184 6.25 -21.10 -6.43
CA ARG A 184 5.26 -21.52 -7.43
C ARG A 184 4.83 -20.37 -8.33
N ALA A 185 4.57 -19.19 -7.77
CA ALA A 185 4.21 -18.01 -8.55
C ALA A 185 5.35 -17.55 -9.49
N THR A 186 6.59 -17.59 -9.03
CA THR A 186 7.79 -17.29 -9.85
C THR A 186 8.07 -18.38 -10.88
N SER A 187 7.83 -19.65 -10.54
CA SER A 187 7.96 -20.76 -11.49
C SER A 187 6.90 -20.73 -12.59
N VAL A 188 5.74 -20.12 -12.36
CA VAL A 188 4.77 -19.86 -13.44
C VAL A 188 5.30 -18.79 -14.41
N GLN A 189 6.16 -17.87 -13.97
CA GLN A 189 6.84 -16.90 -14.83
C GLN A 189 8.04 -17.49 -15.60
N GLN A 190 8.58 -18.63 -15.16
CA GLN A 190 9.64 -19.36 -15.84
C GLN A 190 9.07 -20.64 -16.45
N HIS A 191 8.68 -20.59 -17.72
CA HIS A 191 8.18 -21.73 -18.49
C HIS A 191 9.05 -23.00 -18.39
N LEU A 192 8.82 -23.84 -17.38
CA LEU A 192 9.17 -25.25 -17.35
C LEU A 192 8.09 -25.99 -16.54
N VAL A 193 7.24 -26.68 -17.29
CA VAL A 193 6.51 -27.92 -16.94
C VAL A 193 6.25 -28.15 -15.45
N CYS A 194 5.02 -27.89 -14.98
CA CYS A 194 4.56 -28.39 -13.70
C CYS A 194 3.62 -29.59 -13.93
N GLU A 195 4.08 -30.79 -13.59
CA GLU A 195 3.38 -32.08 -13.77
C GLU A 195 2.37 -32.39 -12.65
N SER A 196 1.57 -31.43 -12.17
CA SER A 196 0.54 -31.76 -11.16
C SER A 196 -0.73 -30.91 -11.24
N PRO A 197 -1.92 -31.55 -11.35
CA PRO A 197 -3.18 -30.87 -11.56
C PRO A 197 -3.79 -30.39 -10.23
N GLY A 198 -3.43 -29.19 -9.80
CA GLY A 198 -4.31 -28.39 -8.95
C GLY A 198 -5.31 -27.62 -9.83
N PRO A 199 -6.52 -27.27 -9.34
CA PRO A 199 -7.46 -26.45 -10.10
C PRO A 199 -6.96 -25.00 -10.14
N MET A 200 -5.94 -24.74 -10.96
CA MET A 200 -5.54 -23.39 -11.29
C MET A 200 -6.60 -22.83 -12.22
N SER A 201 -7.44 -21.94 -11.71
CA SER A 201 -8.25 -21.08 -12.55
C SER A 201 -7.29 -20.15 -13.30
N TYR A 202 -6.81 -20.58 -14.47
CA TYR A 202 -6.18 -19.73 -15.47
C TYR A 202 -7.24 -18.78 -16.04
N GLN A 203 -7.72 -17.85 -15.21
CA GLN A 203 -8.45 -16.71 -15.71
C GLN A 203 -7.40 -15.80 -16.34
N ASN A 204 -7.31 -15.84 -17.66
CA ASN A 204 -6.42 -15.01 -18.47
C ASN A 204 -6.56 -13.54 -18.05
N ARG A 205 -5.64 -13.03 -17.22
CA ARG A 205 -5.67 -11.63 -16.78
C ARG A 205 -4.99 -10.78 -17.85
N ILE A 206 -5.79 -10.02 -18.60
CA ILE A 206 -5.28 -8.95 -19.46
C ILE A 206 -5.21 -7.67 -18.62
N LEU A 207 -4.05 -7.04 -18.58
CA LEU A 207 -3.92 -5.67 -18.11
C LEU A 207 -4.12 -4.72 -19.29
N VAL A 208 -5.09 -3.81 -19.18
CA VAL A 208 -5.41 -2.83 -20.22
C VAL A 208 -4.80 -1.48 -19.88
N SER A 209 -4.03 -0.92 -20.82
CA SER A 209 -3.40 0.40 -20.68
C SER A 209 -3.55 1.22 -21.97
N ILE A 210 -3.34 2.52 -21.87
CA ILE A 210 -3.35 3.43 -23.03
C ILE A 210 -1.88 3.70 -23.42
N VAL A 211 -1.58 3.68 -24.73
CA VAL A 211 -0.25 4.03 -25.24
C VAL A 211 0.05 5.50 -24.91
N PRO A 212 1.15 5.82 -24.22
CA PRO A 212 1.45 7.19 -23.81
C PRO A 212 1.75 8.10 -25.02
N GLY A 213 1.30 9.36 -24.93
CA GLY A 213 1.43 10.42 -25.95
C GLY A 213 2.84 10.91 -26.27
N TYR A 214 3.85 10.41 -25.55
CA TYR A 214 5.22 10.88 -25.64
C TYR A 214 6.17 9.68 -25.69
N THR A 215 7.02 9.63 -26.71
CA THR A 215 8.23 8.79 -26.68
C THR A 215 9.39 9.74 -26.41
N GLU A 216 9.92 9.75 -25.20
CA GLU A 216 11.25 10.32 -24.98
C GLU A 216 12.24 9.47 -25.76
N GLY A 217 12.62 9.94 -26.95
CA GLY A 217 13.60 9.29 -27.82
C GLY A 217 13.02 8.57 -29.04
N GLY A 218 12.19 9.23 -29.85
CA GLY A 218 12.13 9.08 -31.33
C GLY A 218 12.04 7.67 -31.93
N GLY A 219 11.66 6.66 -31.16
CA GLY A 219 11.58 5.27 -31.59
C GLY A 219 10.23 4.95 -32.22
N ARG A 220 10.25 4.10 -33.24
CA ARG A 220 9.04 3.53 -33.85
C ARG A 220 8.22 2.82 -32.76
N LEU A 221 6.92 3.10 -32.72
CA LEU A 221 5.99 2.46 -31.77
C LEU A 221 5.88 0.95 -32.08
N PRO A 222 5.63 0.11 -31.05
CA PRO A 222 5.51 -1.34 -31.25
C PRO A 222 4.31 -1.67 -32.16
N GLU A 223 4.52 -2.58 -33.11
CA GLU A 223 3.49 -3.15 -33.99
C GLU A 223 2.71 -4.23 -33.23
N CYS A 224 1.40 -4.32 -33.46
CA CYS A 224 0.56 -5.39 -32.93
C CYS A 224 0.75 -6.69 -33.73
N PRO A 225 1.23 -7.79 -33.11
CA PRO A 225 1.49 -9.03 -33.85
C PRO A 225 0.24 -9.78 -34.36
N ILE A 226 -0.97 -9.32 -34.04
CA ILE A 226 -2.22 -9.94 -34.49
C ILE A 226 -2.73 -9.27 -35.78
N CYS A 227 -2.74 -7.94 -35.83
CA CYS A 227 -3.24 -7.18 -36.99
C CYS A 227 -2.13 -6.56 -37.84
N PHE A 228 -0.87 -6.60 -37.38
CA PHE A 228 0.29 -6.01 -38.07
C PHE A 228 0.17 -4.49 -38.28
N GLU A 229 -0.51 -3.81 -37.36
CA GLU A 229 -0.66 -2.35 -37.36
C GLU A 229 0.16 -1.75 -36.21
N ASP A 230 0.76 -0.58 -36.46
CA ASP A 230 1.53 0.17 -35.46
C ASP A 230 0.59 0.68 -34.34
N MET A 231 0.99 0.54 -33.08
CA MET A 231 0.19 1.00 -31.94
C MET A 231 0.39 2.50 -31.70
N GLU A 232 -0.59 3.31 -32.04
CA GLU A 232 -0.51 4.77 -31.92
C GLU A 232 -0.80 5.27 -30.51
N PRO A 233 -0.28 6.46 -30.13
CA PRO A 233 -0.57 7.05 -28.83
C PRO A 233 -2.07 7.30 -28.64
N GLY A 234 -2.59 6.98 -27.46
CA GLY A 234 -4.02 7.04 -27.17
C GLY A 234 -4.81 5.76 -27.50
N GLN A 235 -4.21 4.78 -28.20
CA GLN A 235 -4.85 3.49 -28.43
C GLN A 235 -4.83 2.61 -27.17
N LYS A 236 -5.86 1.77 -27.01
CA LYS A 236 -5.94 0.78 -25.92
C LYS A 236 -5.15 -0.47 -26.29
N VAL A 237 -4.21 -0.85 -25.42
CA VAL A 237 -3.42 -2.07 -25.57
C VAL A 237 -3.69 -3.01 -24.41
N GLY A 238 -3.69 -4.31 -24.70
CA GLY A 238 -3.77 -5.38 -23.72
C GLY A 238 -2.41 -6.05 -23.57
N ARG A 239 -1.94 -6.14 -22.32
CA ARG A 239 -0.72 -6.86 -21.94
C ARG A 239 -1.09 -8.15 -21.23
N LEU A 240 -0.50 -9.26 -21.66
CA LEU A 240 -0.64 -10.58 -21.01
C LEU A 240 0.41 -10.77 -19.91
N GLU A 241 0.25 -11.83 -19.11
CA GLU A 241 1.22 -12.24 -18.08
C GLU A 241 2.62 -12.56 -18.66
N CYS A 242 2.70 -12.99 -19.92
CA CYS A 242 3.96 -13.17 -20.67
C CYS A 242 4.54 -11.85 -21.22
N LEU A 243 4.02 -10.70 -20.78
CA LEU A 243 4.44 -9.34 -21.15
C LEU A 243 4.27 -8.97 -22.62
N CYS A 244 3.76 -9.88 -23.46
CA CYS A 244 3.39 -9.58 -24.84
C CYS A 244 2.26 -8.54 -24.88
N VAL A 245 2.40 -7.56 -25.77
CA VAL A 245 1.47 -6.45 -25.93
C VAL A 245 0.76 -6.58 -27.27
N PHE A 246 -0.54 -6.33 -27.27
CA PHE A 246 -1.41 -6.36 -28.45
C PHE A 246 -2.41 -5.21 -28.36
N HIS A 247 -3.05 -4.84 -29.47
CA HIS A 247 -4.28 -4.05 -29.35
C HIS A 247 -5.31 -4.77 -28.50
N ASN A 248 -6.00 -4.02 -27.65
CA ASN A 248 -6.97 -4.57 -26.70
C ASN A 248 -8.07 -5.39 -27.41
N GLU A 249 -8.56 -4.91 -28.55
CA GLU A 249 -9.58 -5.60 -29.34
C GLU A 249 -9.04 -6.90 -29.98
N CYS A 250 -7.83 -6.85 -30.54
CA CYS A 250 -7.22 -8.01 -31.17
C CYS A 250 -7.01 -9.17 -30.18
N ILE A 251 -6.51 -8.88 -28.98
CA ILE A 251 -6.28 -9.91 -27.97
C ILE A 251 -7.59 -10.43 -27.37
N GLN A 252 -8.60 -9.58 -27.18
CA GLN A 252 -9.93 -10.02 -26.74
C GLN A 252 -10.55 -10.99 -27.74
N MET A 253 -10.54 -10.64 -29.03
CA MET A 253 -11.04 -11.52 -30.10
C MET A 253 -10.32 -12.87 -30.15
N TRP A 254 -8.99 -12.87 -29.94
CA TRP A 254 -8.20 -14.09 -29.88
C TRP A 254 -8.59 -14.98 -28.70
N LEU A 255 -8.67 -14.42 -27.50
CA LEU A 255 -9.04 -15.15 -26.28
C LEU A 255 -10.44 -15.73 -26.38
N GLU A 256 -11.41 -14.98 -26.91
CA GLU A 256 -12.76 -15.50 -27.11
C GLU A 256 -12.82 -16.65 -28.12
N ARG A 257 -12.05 -16.57 -29.22
CA ARG A 257 -11.97 -17.66 -30.22
C ARG A 257 -11.32 -18.90 -29.62
N LYS A 258 -10.25 -18.76 -28.84
CA LYS A 258 -9.61 -19.87 -28.11
C LYS A 258 -10.54 -20.47 -27.06
N SER A 259 -11.23 -19.64 -26.27
CA SER A 259 -12.22 -20.09 -25.27
C SER A 259 -13.35 -20.92 -25.90
N ARG A 260 -13.88 -20.48 -27.05
CA ARG A 260 -14.88 -21.24 -27.82
C ARG A 260 -14.37 -22.61 -28.29
N LYS A 261 -13.15 -22.68 -28.83
CA LYS A 261 -12.51 -23.95 -29.24
C LYS A 261 -12.24 -24.90 -28.07
N THR A 262 -11.88 -24.37 -26.89
CA THR A 262 -11.69 -25.20 -25.69
C THR A 262 -12.99 -25.78 -25.13
N ARG A 263 -14.15 -25.13 -25.37
CA ARG A 263 -15.48 -25.57 -24.91
C ARG A 263 -16.13 -26.59 -25.85
N SER A 264 -15.73 -26.66 -27.11
CA SER A 264 -16.30 -27.56 -28.12
C SER A 264 -15.62 -28.95 -28.22
N GLY A 265 -14.81 -29.34 -27.22
CA GLY A 265 -14.33 -30.73 -27.04
C GLY A 265 -13.31 -31.25 -28.07
N GLY A 266 -12.83 -30.44 -29.01
CA GLY A 266 -12.01 -30.91 -30.13
C GLY A 266 -10.49 -31.01 -29.92
N TRP A 267 -9.97 -30.82 -28.69
CA TRP A 267 -8.53 -30.73 -28.44
C TRP A 267 -8.07 -31.75 -27.38
N PRO A 268 -6.94 -32.46 -27.59
CA PRO A 268 -6.45 -33.47 -26.65
C PRO A 268 -6.11 -32.83 -25.30
N ALA A 269 -6.56 -33.47 -24.21
CA ALA A 269 -6.59 -32.93 -22.85
C ALA A 269 -5.21 -32.75 -22.15
N ARG A 270 -4.09 -32.80 -22.89
CA ARG A 270 -2.73 -32.89 -22.32
C ARG A 270 -1.74 -31.83 -22.79
N SER A 271 -2.18 -30.75 -23.43
CA SER A 271 -1.28 -29.66 -23.85
C SER A 271 -1.34 -28.49 -22.85
N PRO A 272 -0.20 -27.94 -22.40
CA PRO A 272 -0.18 -26.67 -21.67
C PRO A 272 -0.81 -25.58 -22.55
N LYS A 273 -1.91 -24.99 -22.08
CA LYS A 273 -2.73 -24.08 -22.88
C LYS A 273 -2.10 -22.69 -22.87
N ASN A 274 -1.22 -22.41 -23.83
CA ASN A 274 -0.73 -21.06 -24.06
C ASN A 274 -1.85 -20.25 -24.74
N PHE A 275 -2.37 -19.23 -24.06
CA PHE A 275 -3.39 -18.33 -24.60
C PHE A 275 -2.79 -17.10 -25.32
N CYS A 276 -1.46 -16.94 -25.28
CA CYS A 276 -0.75 -15.91 -26.01
C CYS A 276 -0.63 -16.26 -27.51
N PRO A 277 -1.12 -15.41 -28.44
CA PRO A 277 -1.00 -15.65 -29.88
C PRO A 277 0.44 -15.88 -30.36
N LEU A 278 1.40 -15.14 -29.79
CA LEU A 278 2.81 -15.26 -30.18
C LEU A 278 3.40 -16.62 -29.81
N HIS A 279 3.05 -17.14 -28.64
CA HIS A 279 3.55 -18.44 -28.17
C HIS A 279 2.76 -19.62 -28.77
N ASP A 280 1.53 -19.39 -29.23
CA ASP A 280 0.73 -20.39 -29.93
C ASP A 280 1.23 -20.64 -31.36
N ALA A 281 1.93 -19.67 -31.97
CA ALA A 281 2.44 -19.76 -33.34
C ALA A 281 3.84 -20.41 -33.47
N ILE A 282 4.57 -20.59 -32.35
CA ILE A 282 5.95 -21.07 -32.32
C ILE A 282 6.04 -22.59 -32.00
N VAL A 283 4.90 -23.24 -31.72
CA VAL A 283 4.81 -24.67 -31.33
C VAL A 283 4.30 -25.54 -32.47
#